data_AF-A0AAU3YEF0-F1
#
_entry.id   AF-A0AAU3YEF0-F1
#
_cell.length_a   1.000
_cell.length_b   1.000
_cell.length_c   1.000
_cell.angle_alpha   90.00
_cell.angle_beta   90.00
_cell.angle_gamma   90.00
#
_symmetry.space_group_name_H-M   'P 1'
#
loop_
_entity.id
_entity.type
_entity.pdbx_description
1 polymer ?
#
loop_
_entity_poly.entity_id
_entity_poly.type
_entity_poly.pdbx_seq_one_letter_code
_entity_poly.pdbx_strand_id
1 'polypeptide(L)'
;MRTLTIEINKHDYSPYAEECQCPEEFKAECDDTCRYLDGDRRELDDNSEQPYDLDSDDIECADGDVIQAAVDHIIRTAPGNYDASLSPIADVREHDWLTDTYQHPEGYEQETTVRFTGDWTVDERTEIFRRIAVHS
;
A
#
# COMPACT_ATOMS: atom_id res chain seq x y z
N MET A 1 6.96 -24.33 -13.61
CA MET A 1 5.74 -23.52 -13.43
C MET A 1 6.24 -22.17 -12.96
N ARG A 2 5.77 -21.06 -13.57
CA ARG A 2 6.16 -19.72 -13.13
C ARG A 2 5.48 -19.43 -11.80
N THR A 3 6.16 -18.79 -10.87
CA THR A 3 5.54 -18.26 -9.66
C THR A 3 5.32 -16.77 -9.86
N LEU A 4 4.06 -16.32 -9.87
CA LEU A 4 3.68 -14.95 -10.17
C LEU A 4 3.02 -14.35 -8.94
N THR A 5 3.82 -13.77 -8.06
CA THR A 5 3.38 -13.30 -6.75
C THR A 5 3.11 -11.80 -6.78
N ILE A 6 2.00 -11.39 -6.17
CA ILE A 6 1.59 -10.00 -5.96
C ILE A 6 1.51 -9.78 -4.46
N GLU A 7 2.17 -8.74 -3.97
CA GLU A 7 2.13 -8.36 -2.56
C GLU A 7 1.49 -6.98 -2.46
N ILE A 8 0.45 -6.85 -1.64
CA ILE A 8 -0.26 -5.59 -1.42
C ILE A 8 -0.15 -5.27 0.07
N ASN A 9 0.44 -4.13 0.42
CA ASN A 9 0.51 -3.69 1.81
C ASN A 9 -0.28 -2.39 1.97
N LYS A 10 -1.07 -2.30 3.04
CA LYS A 10 -1.83 -1.11 3.40
C LYS A 10 -1.36 -0.64 4.76
N HIS A 11 -0.91 0.60 4.83
CA HIS A 11 -0.46 1.22 6.06
C HIS A 11 -1.39 2.38 6.39
N ASP A 12 -1.99 2.34 7.57
CA ASP A 12 -2.79 3.45 8.06
C ASP A 12 -1.91 4.36 8.91
N TYR A 13 -1.93 5.64 8.61
CA TYR A 13 -1.14 6.66 9.27
C TYR A 13 -2.02 7.73 9.88
N SER A 14 -1.71 8.14 11.09
CA SER A 14 -2.23 9.40 11.60
C SER A 14 -1.40 10.54 11.02
N PRO A 15 -2.01 11.52 10.35
CA PRO A 15 -1.34 12.77 9.99
C PRO A 15 -1.04 13.63 11.23
N TYR A 16 -1.56 13.24 12.40
CA TYR A 16 -1.34 13.92 13.67
C TYR A 16 -0.64 12.98 14.66
N ALA A 17 0.62 13.24 14.96
CA ALA A 17 1.25 12.67 16.15
C ALA A 17 1.00 13.60 17.34
N GLU A 18 0.32 13.10 18.37
CA GLU A 18 0.21 13.80 19.64
C GLU A 18 1.27 13.24 20.62
N GLU A 19 2.03 14.13 21.23
CA GLU A 19 2.81 13.81 22.42
C GLU A 19 2.13 14.47 23.61
N CYS A 20 1.49 13.65 24.44
CA CYS A 20 0.98 14.09 25.71
C CYS A 20 2.12 13.99 26.73
N GLN A 21 2.54 15.12 27.30
CA GLN A 21 3.50 15.15 28.40
C GLN A 21 2.82 14.71 29.70
N CYS A 22 2.28 13.50 29.74
CA CYS A 22 1.80 12.93 30.99
C CYS A 22 1.97 11.41 30.99
N PRO A 23 3.02 10.89 31.62
CA PRO A 23 3.12 9.47 31.94
C PRO A 23 1.85 9.04 32.69
N GLU A 24 1.39 7.81 32.44
CA GLU A 24 0.12 7.29 33.00
C GLU A 24 0.03 7.42 34.53
N GLU A 25 1.18 7.41 35.19
CA GLU A 25 1.38 7.59 36.64
C GLU A 25 1.07 8.99 37.20
N PHE A 26 0.93 10.04 36.36
CA PHE A 26 0.72 11.44 36.80
C PHE A 26 -0.55 12.11 36.26
N LYS A 27 -1.49 11.32 35.70
CA LYS A 27 -2.71 11.80 35.02
C LYS A 27 -3.63 12.70 35.85
N ALA A 28 -3.55 12.65 37.19
CA ALA A 28 -4.36 13.48 38.07
C ALA A 28 -3.86 14.93 38.25
N GLU A 29 -2.62 15.23 37.81
CA GLU A 29 -1.94 16.50 38.08
C GLU A 29 -1.51 17.27 36.81
N CYS A 30 -1.63 16.66 35.62
CA CYS A 30 -1.36 17.35 34.36
C CYS A 30 -2.57 18.18 33.90
N ASP A 31 -2.29 19.33 33.28
CA ASP A 31 -3.22 19.87 32.30
C ASP A 31 -3.21 18.94 31.07
N ASP A 32 -4.36 18.67 30.47
CA ASP A 32 -4.49 17.79 29.29
C ASP A 32 -3.88 18.44 28.01
N THR A 33 -2.70 19.05 28.12
CA THR A 33 -2.04 19.77 27.03
C THR A 33 -1.20 18.80 26.21
N CYS A 34 -1.86 18.04 25.34
CA CYS A 34 -1.17 17.29 24.29
C CYS A 34 -0.66 18.28 23.22
N ARG A 35 0.59 18.09 22.76
CA ARG A 35 1.14 18.88 21.66
C ARG A 35 1.06 18.07 20.38
N TYR A 36 0.49 18.68 19.35
CA TYR A 36 0.64 18.21 17.98
C TYR A 36 2.11 18.34 17.59
N LEU A 37 2.72 17.20 17.27
CA LEU A 37 4.03 17.14 16.65
C LEU A 37 3.82 17.36 15.15
N ASP A 38 3.97 18.63 14.75
CA ASP A 38 3.83 19.06 13.36
C ASP A 38 4.84 18.28 12.49
N GLY A 39 4.34 17.48 11.54
CA GLY A 39 5.16 16.74 10.58
C GLY A 39 5.54 15.31 10.95
N ASP A 40 5.12 14.78 12.11
CA ASP A 40 5.35 13.37 12.45
C ASP A 40 4.16 12.50 12.01
N ARG A 41 4.32 11.80 10.87
CA ARG A 41 3.41 10.73 10.43
C ARG A 41 3.62 9.52 11.34
N ARG A 42 2.60 9.08 12.08
CA ARG A 42 2.67 7.86 12.89
C ARG A 42 1.84 6.75 12.26
N GLU A 43 2.47 5.60 12.08
CA GLU A 43 1.78 4.38 11.68
C GLU A 43 0.83 3.96 12.81
N LEU A 44 -0.44 3.83 12.46
CA LEU A 44 -1.52 3.37 13.34
C LEU A 44 -1.67 1.86 13.23
N ASP A 45 -1.56 1.33 12.02
CA ASP A 45 -1.71 -0.09 11.73
C ASP A 45 -0.92 -0.49 10.49
N ASP A 46 -0.32 -1.67 10.56
CA ASP A 46 0.37 -2.33 9.45
C ASP A 46 -0.54 -3.46 8.95
N ASN A 47 -1.43 -3.13 8.03
CA ASN A 47 -2.31 -4.08 7.37
C ASN A 47 -1.60 -4.64 6.12
N SER A 48 -0.46 -5.30 6.32
CA SER A 48 0.18 -6.09 5.28
C SER A 48 -0.74 -7.25 4.87
N GLU A 49 -1.19 -7.30 3.62
CA GLU A 49 -1.88 -8.49 3.14
C GLU A 49 -0.86 -9.59 2.82
N GLN A 50 -1.30 -10.85 2.94
CA GLN A 50 -0.42 -11.97 2.60
C GLN A 50 -0.10 -11.97 1.10
N PRO A 51 1.13 -12.36 0.70
CA PRO A 51 1.48 -12.54 -0.70
C PRO A 51 0.46 -13.41 -1.42
N TYR A 52 0.03 -12.97 -2.61
CA TYR A 52 -0.92 -13.66 -3.45
C TYR A 52 -0.23 -14.24 -4.67
N ASP A 53 -0.25 -15.56 -4.82
CA ASP A 53 0.25 -16.24 -6.00
C ASP A 53 -0.89 -16.37 -7.02
N LEU A 54 -0.74 -15.76 -8.20
CA LEU A 54 -1.67 -15.98 -9.30
C LEU A 54 -1.62 -17.45 -9.73
N ASP A 55 -2.78 -18.09 -9.74
CA ASP A 55 -2.92 -19.47 -10.18
C ASP A 55 -3.54 -19.57 -11.59
N SER A 56 -3.78 -20.80 -12.05
CA SER A 56 -4.38 -21.03 -13.36
C SER A 56 -5.81 -20.51 -13.46
N ASP A 57 -6.56 -20.53 -12.37
CA ASP A 57 -7.97 -20.19 -12.35
C ASP A 57 -8.13 -18.66 -12.47
N ASP A 58 -7.26 -17.90 -11.79
CA ASP A 58 -7.16 -16.44 -11.96
C ASP A 58 -6.92 -16.05 -13.42
N ILE A 59 -5.97 -16.73 -14.07
CA ILE A 59 -5.58 -16.46 -15.46
C ILE A 59 -6.70 -16.86 -16.42
N GLU A 60 -7.38 -17.99 -16.17
CA GLU A 60 -8.53 -18.43 -16.96
C GLU A 60 -9.71 -17.45 -16.83
N CYS A 61 -9.96 -16.90 -15.64
CA CYS A 61 -10.97 -15.86 -15.43
C CYS A 61 -10.68 -14.57 -16.21
N ALA A 62 -9.41 -14.31 -16.51
CA ALA A 62 -8.96 -13.19 -17.34
C ALA A 62 -8.73 -13.57 -18.81
N ASP A 63 -9.46 -14.56 -19.33
CA ASP A 63 -9.38 -15.05 -20.72
C ASP A 63 -7.96 -15.49 -21.15
N GLY A 64 -7.15 -15.94 -20.20
CA GLY A 64 -5.77 -16.34 -20.43
C GLY A 64 -4.75 -15.19 -20.38
N ASP A 65 -5.17 -13.95 -20.11
CA ASP A 65 -4.30 -12.79 -19.98
C ASP A 65 -3.79 -12.65 -18.53
N VAL A 66 -2.55 -13.08 -18.32
CA VAL A 66 -1.85 -12.99 -17.03
C VAL A 66 -1.70 -11.56 -16.51
N ILE A 67 -1.55 -10.58 -17.41
CA ILE A 67 -1.45 -9.16 -17.05
C ILE A 67 -2.81 -8.68 -16.57
N GLN A 68 -3.87 -9.04 -17.29
CA GLN A 68 -5.23 -8.66 -16.90
C GLN A 68 -5.64 -9.29 -15.56
N ALA A 69 -5.28 -10.56 -15.32
CA ALA A 69 -5.53 -11.22 -14.04
C ALA A 69 -4.88 -10.47 -12.86
N ALA A 70 -3.65 -9.99 -13.04
CA ALA A 70 -2.96 -9.18 -12.04
C ALA A 70 -3.64 -7.83 -11.81
N VAL A 71 -4.02 -7.13 -12.89
CA VAL A 71 -4.73 -5.85 -12.84
C VAL A 71 -6.06 -6.01 -12.11
N ASP A 72 -6.85 -7.04 -12.45
CA ASP A 72 -8.15 -7.32 -11.84
C ASP A 72 -8.00 -7.65 -10.37
N HIS A 73 -6.99 -8.44 -9.99
CA HIS A 73 -6.69 -8.71 -8.59
C HIS A 73 -6.38 -7.42 -7.83
N ILE A 74 -5.48 -6.58 -8.35
CA ILE A 74 -5.06 -5.34 -7.67
C ILE A 74 -6.23 -4.37 -7.52
N ILE A 75 -7.01 -4.13 -8.59
CA ILE A 75 -8.18 -3.22 -8.55
C ILE A 75 -9.23 -3.73 -7.56
N ARG A 76 -9.45 -5.04 -7.49
CA ARG A 76 -10.42 -5.66 -6.57
C ARG A 76 -9.98 -5.55 -5.11
N THR A 77 -8.69 -5.77 -4.85
CA THR A 77 -8.16 -5.89 -3.48
C THR A 77 -7.75 -4.55 -2.90
N ALA A 78 -7.25 -3.64 -3.74
CA ALA A 78 -6.85 -2.30 -3.38
C ALA A 78 -7.33 -1.31 -4.46
N PRO A 79 -8.60 -0.90 -4.43
CA PRO A 79 -9.09 0.13 -5.32
C PRO A 79 -8.45 1.47 -4.92
N GLY A 80 -7.76 2.12 -5.85
CA GLY A 80 -7.02 3.34 -5.57
C GLY A 80 -6.56 4.07 -6.82
N ASN A 81 -6.19 5.34 -6.63
CA ASN A 81 -5.63 6.18 -7.67
C ASN A 81 -4.11 6.14 -7.63
N TYR A 82 -3.57 5.00 -8.04
CA TYR A 82 -2.14 4.74 -7.98
C TYR A 82 -1.32 5.72 -8.81
N ASP A 83 -0.45 6.45 -8.13
CA ASP A 83 0.67 7.12 -8.76
C ASP A 83 1.87 6.16 -8.83
N ALA A 84 2.68 6.29 -9.89
CA ALA A 84 3.98 5.63 -9.92
C ALA A 84 4.83 6.22 -8.78
N SER A 85 5.26 5.37 -7.85
CA SER A 85 5.96 5.84 -6.65
C SER A 85 7.25 6.60 -7.01
N LEU A 86 7.41 7.80 -6.44
CA LEU A 86 8.64 8.59 -6.51
C LEU A 86 9.54 8.39 -5.28
N SER A 87 9.11 7.56 -4.31
CA SER A 87 9.78 7.43 -3.02
C SER A 87 10.69 6.20 -2.98
N PRO A 88 11.95 6.33 -2.53
CA PRO A 88 12.86 5.20 -2.39
C PRO A 88 12.51 4.42 -1.13
N ILE A 89 11.66 3.40 -1.25
CA ILE A 89 11.52 2.40 -0.20
C ILE A 89 12.71 1.46 -0.34
N ALA A 90 13.64 1.57 0.62
CA ALA A 90 15.00 1.08 0.54
C ALA A 90 15.15 -0.37 0.00
N ASP A 91 16.16 -0.53 -0.87
CA ASP A 91 16.67 -1.78 -1.45
C ASP A 91 15.76 -2.52 -2.47
N VAL A 92 14.90 -1.80 -3.19
CA VAL A 92 14.16 -2.32 -4.35
C VAL A 92 14.31 -1.39 -5.55
N ARG A 93 14.38 -1.93 -6.77
CA ARG A 93 14.59 -1.11 -7.99
C ARG A 93 13.35 -0.23 -8.23
N GLU A 94 13.55 0.94 -8.83
CA GLU A 94 12.54 1.97 -9.14
C GLU A 94 11.32 1.49 -9.97
N HIS A 95 11.24 0.21 -10.36
CA HIS A 95 10.19 -0.35 -11.21
C HIS A 95 9.39 -1.46 -10.52
N ASP A 96 9.44 -1.52 -9.20
CA ASP A 96 8.87 -2.64 -8.43
C ASP A 96 7.64 -2.25 -7.60
N TRP A 97 7.21 -0.98 -7.62
CA TRP A 97 6.16 -0.49 -6.72
C TRP A 97 5.15 0.46 -7.39
N LEU A 98 3.86 0.23 -7.12
CA LEU A 98 2.84 1.28 -7.17
C LEU A 98 2.55 1.76 -5.76
N THR A 99 2.27 3.06 -5.61
CA THR A 99 1.86 3.63 -4.32
C THR A 99 0.65 4.53 -4.53
N ASP A 100 -0.36 4.37 -3.68
CA ASP A 100 -1.47 5.32 -3.56
C ASP A 100 -1.55 5.82 -2.12
N THR A 101 -2.00 7.05 -1.93
CA THR A 101 -2.29 7.62 -0.61
C THR A 101 -3.68 8.22 -0.61
N TYR A 102 -4.57 7.64 0.19
CA TYR A 102 -5.94 8.07 0.34
C TYR A 102 -6.17 8.71 1.71
N GLN A 103 -6.72 9.93 1.74
CA GLN A 103 -7.15 10.54 2.99
C GLN A 103 -8.50 9.94 3.41
N HIS A 104 -8.51 9.15 4.47
CA HIS A 104 -9.73 8.56 4.99
C HIS A 104 -10.61 9.64 5.66
N PRO A 105 -11.95 9.59 5.50
CA PRO A 105 -12.87 10.55 6.13
C PRO A 105 -12.76 10.62 7.66
N GLU A 106 -12.24 9.57 8.28
CA GLU A 106 -12.02 9.48 9.73
C GLU A 106 -10.74 10.19 10.21
N GLY A 107 -9.99 10.81 9.29
CA GLY A 107 -8.87 11.69 9.61
C GLY A 107 -7.51 11.02 9.62
N TYR A 108 -7.40 9.77 9.17
CA TYR A 108 -6.13 9.09 8.91
C TYR A 108 -5.81 9.07 7.41
N GLU A 109 -4.55 8.82 7.06
CA GLU A 109 -4.07 8.59 5.70
C GLU A 109 -3.84 7.10 5.52
N GLN A 110 -4.30 6.52 4.43
CA GLN A 110 -4.02 5.13 4.08
C GLN A 110 -3.07 5.11 2.89
N GLU A 111 -1.88 4.56 3.08
CA GLU A 111 -0.91 4.31 2.02
C GLU A 111 -1.05 2.86 1.55
N THR A 112 -1.35 2.66 0.27
CA THR A 112 -1.37 1.32 -0.33
C THR A 112 -0.17 1.17 -1.23
N THR A 113 0.56 0.08 -1.05
CA THR A 113 1.71 -0.28 -1.87
C THR A 113 1.47 -1.63 -2.55
N VAL A 114 1.90 -1.75 -3.81
CA VAL A 114 1.81 -3.01 -4.58
C VAL A 114 3.19 -3.37 -5.10
N ARG A 115 3.64 -4.60 -4.81
CA ARG A 115 4.91 -5.16 -5.25
C ARG A 115 4.70 -6.45 -6.03
N PHE A 116 5.49 -6.65 -7.08
CA PHE A 116 5.53 -7.90 -7.83
C PHE A 116 6.76 -8.72 -7.46
N THR A 117 6.54 -9.94 -6.96
CA THR A 117 7.61 -10.89 -6.61
C THR A 117 7.47 -12.20 -7.41
N GLY A 118 8.58 -12.93 -7.57
CA GLY A 118 8.62 -14.13 -8.41
C GLY A 118 9.07 -13.86 -9.85
N ASP A 119 8.54 -14.66 -10.78
CA ASP A 119 9.01 -14.80 -12.17
C ASP A 119 8.42 -13.74 -13.13
N TRP A 120 8.02 -12.57 -12.63
CA TRP A 120 7.52 -11.47 -13.45
C TRP A 120 8.63 -10.89 -14.32
N THR A 121 8.35 -10.72 -15.61
CA THR A 121 9.25 -9.98 -16.50
C THR A 121 9.12 -8.47 -16.25
N VAL A 122 10.13 -7.71 -16.68
CA VAL A 122 10.08 -6.24 -16.62
C VAL A 122 8.92 -5.70 -17.48
N ASP A 123 8.70 -6.28 -18.65
CA ASP A 123 7.65 -5.84 -19.57
C ASP A 123 6.25 -6.11 -19.02
N GLU A 124 6.02 -7.26 -18.39
CA GLU A 124 4.75 -7.57 -17.72
C GLU A 124 4.47 -6.58 -16.58
N ARG A 125 5.44 -6.35 -15.68
CA ARG A 125 5.29 -5.38 -14.58
C ARG A 125 4.97 -3.98 -15.10
N THR A 126 5.71 -3.54 -16.13
CA THR A 126 5.53 -2.23 -16.74
C THR A 126 4.13 -2.08 -17.33
N GLU A 127 3.64 -3.11 -18.03
CA GLU A 127 2.32 -3.07 -18.63
C GLU A 127 1.20 -3.14 -17.57
N ILE A 128 1.36 -3.93 -16.50
CA ILE A 128 0.41 -3.96 -15.39
C ILE A 128 0.30 -2.57 -14.76
N PHE A 129 1.43 -1.95 -14.41
CA PHE A 129 1.45 -0.60 -13.85
C PHE A 129 0.81 0.43 -14.77
N ARG A 130 1.10 0.34 -16.07
CA ARG A 130 0.49 1.21 -17.07
C ARG A 130 -1.03 1.06 -17.09
N ARG A 131 -1.56 -0.16 -17.03
CA ARG A 131 -3.01 -0.40 -17.06
C ARG A 131 -3.69 0.10 -15.79
N ILE A 132 -3.09 -0.12 -14.62
CA ILE A 132 -3.63 0.34 -13.34
C ILE A 132 -3.74 1.86 -13.32
N ALA A 133 -2.71 2.59 -13.77
CA ALA A 133 -2.70 4.05 -13.85
C ALA A 133 -3.71 4.64 -14.87
N VAL A 134 -4.32 3.82 -15.74
CA VAL A 134 -5.40 4.26 -16.64
C VAL A 134 -6.79 4.01 -16.00
N HIS A 135 -6.87 3.13 -15.01
CA HIS A 135 -8.09 2.81 -14.27
C HIS A 135 -8.29 3.67 -13.01
N SER A 136 -7.31 4.49 -12.65
CA SER A 136 -7.32 5.55 -11.62
C SER A 136 -7.86 6.90 -12.12
#